data_AF-A0A1H8LZJ4-F1
#
_entry.id   AF-A0A1H8LZJ4-F1
#
_cell.length_a   1.000
_cell.length_b   1.000
_cell.length_c   1.000
_cell.angle_alpha   90.00
_cell.angle_beta   90.00
_cell.angle_gamma   90.00
#
_symmetry.space_group_name_H-M   'P 1'
#
loop_
_entity.id
_entity.type
_entity.pdbx_description
1 polymer ?
#
loop_
_entity_poly.entity_id
_entity_poly.type
_entity_poly.pdbx_seq_one_letter_code
_entity_poly.pdbx_strand_id
1 'polypeptide(L)' 'MKNIFYFIVTSCISTFAFWGSLGAKNPFPLYAVMFGIWALFLWGYNNRLKKEAARRFHERMFEDYMRSRHRANNRR' A
#
# COMPACT_ATOMS: atom_id res chain seq x y z
N MET A 1 -3.37 10.53 -4.68
CA MET A 1 -2.23 11.48 -4.57
C MET A 1 -1.22 11.11 -3.47
N LYS A 2 -1.63 10.82 -2.22
CA LYS A 2 -0.69 10.43 -1.14
C LYS A 2 0.23 9.25 -1.49
N ASN A 3 -0.25 8.22 -2.20
CA ASN A 3 0.57 7.07 -2.57
C ASN A 3 1.69 7.40 -3.57
N ILE A 4 1.43 8.34 -4.49
CA ILE A 4 2.43 8.82 -5.47
C ILE A 4 3.53 9.58 -4.74
N PHE A 5 3.17 10.39 -3.73
CA PHE A 5 4.14 11.09 -2.89
C PHE A 5 5.04 10.10 -2.14
N TYR A 6 4.47 9.05 -1.53
CA TYR A 6 5.29 8.01 -0.90
C TYR A 6 6.20 7.29 -1.89
N PHE A 7 5.72 7.02 -3.11
CA PHE A 7 6.52 6.40 -4.17
C PHE A 7 7.70 7.28 -4.60
N ILE A 8 7.46 8.58 -4.80
CA ILE A 8 8.49 9.57 -5.15
C ILE A 8 9.51 9.70 -4.02
N VAL A 9 9.06 9.75 -2.76
CA VAL A 9 9.95 9.80 -1.60
C VAL A 9 10.82 8.54 -1.52
N THR A 10 10.24 7.34 -1.71
CA THR A 10 11.03 6.10 -1.77
C THR A 10 12.00 6.06 -2.94
N SER A 11 11.62 6.56 -4.13
CA SER A 11 12.53 6.58 -5.27
C SER A 11 13.69 7.56 -5.05
N CYS A 12 13.41 8.75 -4.53
CA CYS A 12 14.45 9.72 -4.17
C CYS A 12 15.42 9.15 -3.14
N ILE A 13 14.91 8.52 -2.07
CA ILE A 13 15.77 7.93 -1.03
C ILE A 13 16.60 6.76 -1.58
N SER A 14 16.03 5.94 -2.48
CA SER A 14 16.78 4.87 -3.16
C SER A 14 17.90 5.42 -4.04
N THR A 15 17.66 6.54 -4.75
CA THR A 15 18.67 7.22 -5.56
C THR A 15 19.77 7.82 -4.69
N PHE A 16 19.43 8.46 -3.56
CA PHE A 16 20.43 8.97 -2.61
C PHE A 16 21.23 7.84 -1.95
N ALA A 17 20.59 6.70 -1.65
CA ALA A 17 21.28 5.53 -1.13
C ALA A 17 22.24 4.92 -2.18
N PHE A 18 21.83 4.87 -3.45
CA PHE A 18 22.70 4.42 -4.53
C PHE A 18 23.89 5.36 -4.74
N TRP A 19 23.67 6.67 -4.68
CA TRP A 19 24.73 7.66 -4.82
C TRP A 19 25.70 7.64 -3.64
N GLY A 20 25.19 7.52 -2.41
CA GLY A 20 26.05 7.38 -1.22
C GLY A 20 26.83 6.07 -1.21
N SER A 21 26.34 5.02 -1.88
CA SER A 21 27.03 3.73 -1.99
C SER A 21 28.27 3.83 -2.88
N LEU A 22 28.26 4.73 -3.87
CA LEU A 22 29.40 4.94 -4.78
C LEU A 22 30.57 5.69 -4.12
N GLY A 23 30.32 6.39 -3.00
CA GLY A 23 31.35 7.16 -2.27
C GLY A 23 31.83 6.54 -0.95
N ALA A 24 31.17 5.49 -0.45
CA ALA A 24 31.41 4.98 0.89
C ALA A 24 32.38 3.78 0.92
N LYS A 25 33.41 3.84 1.77
CA LYS A 25 34.32 2.70 2.07
C LYS A 25 33.60 1.51 2.72
N ASN A 26 32.48 1.74 3.39
CA ASN A 26 31.66 0.71 4.04
C ASN A 26 30.20 0.83 3.54
N PRO A 27 29.75 -0.02 2.60
CA PRO A 27 28.44 0.10 1.97
C PRO A 27 27.27 -0.49 2.80
N PHE A 28 27.55 -1.25 3.87
CA PHE A 28 26.53 -1.88 4.72
C PHE A 28 25.43 -0.95 5.28
N PRO A 29 25.74 0.25 5.79
CA PRO A 29 24.71 1.15 6.32
C PRO A 29 23.72 1.60 5.24
N LEU A 30 24.18 1.73 4.00
CA LEU A 30 23.33 2.15 2.89
C LEU A 30 22.37 1.07 2.43
N TYR A 31 22.80 -0.18 2.43
CA TYR A 31 21.89 -1.30 2.21
C TYR A 31 20.79 -1.36 3.29
N ALA A 32 21.14 -1.11 4.55
CA ALA A 32 20.16 -1.08 5.64
C ALA A 32 19.12 0.04 5.45
N VAL A 33 19.55 1.23 5.01
CA VAL A 33 18.64 2.34 4.71
C VAL A 33 17.72 2.01 3.53
N MET A 34 18.26 1.39 2.48
CA MET A 34 17.47 1.01 1.30
C MET A 34 16.39 -0.01 1.64
N PHE A 35 16.74 -1.06 2.39
CA PHE A 35 15.79 -2.06 2.87
C PHE A 35 14.79 -1.49 3.88
N GLY A 36 15.23 -0.63 4.80
CA GLY A 36 14.37 0.00 5.80
C GLY A 36 13.27 0.86 5.18
N ILE A 37 13.60 1.67 4.18
CA ILE A 37 12.63 2.48 3.44
C ILE A 37 11.62 1.61 2.70
N TRP A 38 12.08 0.54 2.03
CA TRP A 38 11.20 -0.37 1.30
C TRP A 38 10.24 -1.13 2.23
N ALA A 39 10.72 -1.57 3.39
CA ALA A 39 9.89 -2.24 4.39
C ALA A 39 8.78 -1.32 4.91
N LEU A 40 9.08 -0.05 5.22
CA LEU A 40 8.09 0.93 5.64
C LEU A 40 7.07 1.24 4.53
N PHE A 41 7.53 1.33 3.29
CA PHE A 41 6.66 1.55 2.14
C PHE A 41 5.70 0.38 1.91
N LEU A 42 6.21 -0.84 1.89
CA LEU A 42 5.41 -2.07 1.73
C LEU A 42 4.40 -2.22 2.87
N TRP A 43 4.79 -1.96 4.12
CA TRP A 43 3.88 -2.00 5.26
C TRP A 43 2.76 -0.97 5.11
N GLY A 44 3.11 0.28 4.82
CA GLY A 44 2.15 1.36 4.64
C GLY A 44 1.17 1.06 3.51
N TYR A 45 1.69 0.60 2.38
CA TYR A 45 0.90 0.23 1.21
C TYR A 45 -0.05 -0.94 1.50
N ASN A 46 0.44 -2.02 2.12
CA ASN A 46 -0.36 -3.21 2.41
C ASN A 46 -1.52 -2.89 3.40
N ASN A 47 -1.26 -2.08 4.43
CA ASN A 47 -2.31 -1.63 5.36
C ASN A 47 -3.40 -0.79 4.67
N ARG A 48 -3.04 0.00 3.65
CA ARG A 48 -4.00 0.79 2.88
C ARG A 48 -4.81 -0.09 1.93
N LEU A 49 -4.16 -1.01 1.24
CA LEU A 49 -4.79 -2.02 0.39
C LEU A 49 -5.83 -2.83 1.15
N LYS A 50 -5.49 -3.26 2.38
CA LYS A 50 -6.44 -3.95 3.27
C LYS A 50 -7.66 -3.10 3.59
N LYS A 51 -7.50 -1.80 3.84
CA LYS A 51 -8.64 -0.88 4.07
C LYS A 51 -9.51 -0.68 2.83
N GLU A 52 -8.90 -0.55 1.65
CA GLU A 52 -9.64 -0.42 0.39
C GLU A 52 -10.35 -1.73 0.02
N ALA A 53 -9.70 -2.88 0.23
CA ALA A 53 -10.30 -4.20 0.05
C ALA A 53 -11.46 -4.43 1.01
N ALA A 54 -11.32 -4.04 2.28
CA ALA A 54 -12.39 -4.12 3.27
C ALA A 54 -13.59 -3.26 2.88
N ARG A 55 -13.37 -2.01 2.42
CA ARG A 55 -14.45 -1.15 1.90
C ARG A 55 -15.20 -1.81 0.74
N ARG A 56 -14.46 -2.32 -0.26
CA ARG A 56 -15.06 -3.02 -1.41
C ARG A 56 -15.79 -4.30 -1.02
N PHE A 57 -15.31 -5.01 0.00
CA PHE A 57 -15.98 -6.21 0.50
C PHE A 57 -17.30 -5.86 1.20
N HIS A 58 -17.32 -4.81 2.02
CA HIS A 58 -18.54 -4.32 2.66
C HIS A 58 -19.59 -3.85 1.64
N GLU A 59 -19.20 -3.13 0.59
CA GLU A 59 -20.13 -2.72 -0.48
C GLU A 59 -20.78 -3.92 -1.16
N ARG A 60 -20.00 -4.96 -1.51
CA ARG A 60 -20.55 -6.18 -2.14
C ARG A 60 -21.52 -6.92 -1.22
N MET A 61 -21.15 -7.09 0.05
CA MET A 61 -22.02 -7.71 1.06
C MET A 61 -23.34 -6.95 1.24
N PHE A 62 -23.27 -5.62 1.24
CA PHE A 62 -24.45 -4.78 1.35
C PHE A 62 -25.35 -4.88 0.10
N GLU A 63 -24.75 -4.86 -1.08
CA GLU A 63 -25.46 -5.04 -2.35
C GLU A 63 -26.17 -6.40 -2.41
N ASP A 64 -25.49 -7.49 -2.06
CA ASP A 64 -26.07 -8.84 -2.02
C ASP A 64 -27.21 -8.95 -1.00
N TYR A 65 -27.08 -8.32 0.16
CA TYR A 65 -28.14 -8.26 1.15
C TYR A 65 -29.38 -7.49 0.62
N MET A 66 -29.18 -6.34 -0.02
CA MET A 66 -30.28 -5.58 -0.62
C MET A 66 -30.96 -6.36 -1.76
N ARG A 67 -30.17 -7.08 -2.56
CA ARG A 67 -30.65 -7.91 -3.67
C ARG A 67 -31.49 -9.09 -3.18
N SER A 68 -31.05 -9.77 -2.12
CA SER A 68 -31.80 -10.86 -1.50
C SER A 68 -33.11 -10.38 -0.86
N ARG A 69 -33.09 -9.22 -0.19
CA ARG A 69 -34.28 -8.61 0.40
C ARG A 69 -35.30 -8.16 -0.65
N HIS A 70 -34.86 -7.57 -1.76
CA HIS A 70 -35.74 -7.24 -2.89
C HIS A 70 -36.41 -8.48 -3.50
N ARG A 71 -35.67 -9.59 -3.66
CA ARG A 71 -36.22 -10.86 -4.16
C ARG A 71 -37.25 -11.47 -3.20
N ALA A 72 -37.03 -11.36 -1.90
CA ALA A 72 -37.98 -11.84 -0.90
C ALA A 72 -39.27 -11.01 -0.87
N ASN A 73 -39.15 -9.69 -1.03
CA ASN A 73 -40.32 -8.79 -1.08
C ASN A 73 -41.16 -8.98 -2.35
N ASN A 74 -40.53 -9.24 -3.50
CA ASN A 74 -41.21 -9.44 -4.79
C ASN A 74 -41.91 -10.81 -4.93
N ARG A 75 -41.85 -11.67 -3.90
CA ARG A 75 -42.53 -12.98 -3.84
C ARG A 75 -43.79 -12.99 -2.97
N ARG A 76 -44.13 -11.86 -2.35
CA ARG A 76 -45.42 -11.62 -1.69
C ARG A 76 -46.31 -10.80 -2.61
#